data_AF-A0A2U3L7S0-F1
#
_entry.id   AF-A0A2U3L7S0-F1
#
_cell.length_a   1.000
_cell.length_b   1.000
_cell.length_c   1.000
_cell.angle_alpha   90.00
_cell.angle_beta   90.00
_cell.angle_gamma   90.00
#
_symmetry.space_group_name_H-M   'P 1'
#
loop_
_entity.id
_entity.type
_entity.pdbx_description
1 polymer ?
#
loop_
_entity_poly.entity_id
_entity_poly.type
_entity_poly.pdbx_seq_one_letter_code
_entity_poly.pdbx_strand_id
1 'polypeptide(L)'
;MVVDMAQTGVQQRGVIPDSELDTWLQSGIGGERELIVEARLPARKLSVRQSAGRKLLIQGRGSEKDRSDRLRELWALIAAAVATEPVLLNSAGAVAVRATPVEVRKFAGSPLIRAIRPNRRLARAR
;
A
#
# COMPACT_ATOMS: atom_id res chain seq x y z
N MET A 1 -21.99 24.19 16.04
CA MET A 1 -21.93 23.11 15.03
C MET A 1 -20.68 22.32 15.32
N VAL A 2 -20.80 21.24 16.10
CA VAL A 2 -19.65 20.45 16.56
C VAL A 2 -19.40 19.40 15.48
N VAL A 3 -18.29 19.54 14.76
CA VAL A 3 -17.91 18.60 13.70
C VAL A 3 -17.44 17.32 14.37
N ASP A 4 -18.17 16.24 14.14
CA ASP A 4 -17.93 14.91 14.66
C ASP A 4 -16.54 14.41 14.21
N MET A 5 -15.58 14.38 15.14
CA MET A 5 -14.22 13.87 14.90
C MET A 5 -14.10 12.35 15.10
N ALA A 6 -15.21 11.62 15.24
CA ALA A 6 -15.18 10.19 15.59
C ALA A 6 -15.18 9.25 14.36
N GLN A 7 -15.52 9.75 13.16
CA GLN A 7 -15.67 8.88 11.98
C GLN A 7 -14.35 8.44 11.31
N THR A 8 -13.21 9.03 11.67
CA THR A 8 -11.91 8.69 11.05
C THR A 8 -11.29 7.40 11.63
N GLY A 9 -11.68 6.98 12.84
CA GLY A 9 -11.05 5.85 13.54
C GLY A 9 -11.47 4.46 13.05
N VAL A 10 -12.67 4.32 12.46
CA VAL A 10 -13.24 2.99 12.14
C VAL A 10 -12.74 2.45 10.80
N GLN A 11 -12.49 3.30 9.80
CA GLN A 11 -11.98 2.85 8.50
C GLN A 11 -10.46 2.57 8.49
N GLN A 12 -9.69 3.17 9.40
CA GLN A 12 -8.24 3.00 9.44
C GLN A 12 -7.80 1.63 10.02
N ARG A 13 -8.59 1.02 10.93
CA ARG A 13 -8.24 -0.26 11.58
C ARG A 13 -8.04 -1.44 10.63
N GLY A 14 -8.64 -1.42 9.44
CA GLY A 14 -8.43 -2.46 8.42
C GLY A 14 -7.19 -2.22 7.54
N VAL A 15 -6.80 -0.96 7.38
CA VAL A 15 -5.67 -0.55 6.52
C VAL A 15 -4.36 -0.52 7.31
N ILE A 16 -4.40 -0.20 8.60
CA ILE A 16 -3.22 -0.18 9.48
C ILE A 16 -3.36 -1.34 10.48
N PRO A 17 -2.84 -2.54 10.16
CA PRO A 17 -2.95 -3.70 11.06
C PRO A 17 -2.00 -3.63 12.26
N ASP A 18 -1.02 -2.72 12.23
CA ASP A 18 0.00 -2.59 13.26
C ASP A 18 -0.42 -1.56 14.31
N SER A 19 -0.58 -1.99 15.56
CA SER A 19 -1.07 -1.15 16.66
C SER A 19 -0.09 -0.07 17.09
N GLU A 20 1.21 -0.30 16.95
CA GLU A 20 2.23 0.72 17.25
C GLU A 20 2.19 1.83 16.20
N LEU A 21 2.06 1.43 14.92
CA LEU A 21 1.88 2.35 13.81
C LEU A 21 0.58 3.15 13.96
N ASP A 22 -0.53 2.51 14.33
CA ASP A 22 -1.80 3.19 14.60
C ASP A 22 -1.67 4.21 15.73
N THR A 23 -0.99 3.85 16.83
CA THR A 23 -0.74 4.76 17.95
C THR A 23 0.13 5.96 17.52
N TRP A 24 1.17 5.72 16.74
CA TRP A 24 2.02 6.79 16.18
C TRP A 24 1.26 7.69 15.19
N LEU A 25 0.34 7.11 14.41
CA LEU A 25 -0.53 7.91 13.55
C LEU A 25 -1.53 8.72 14.35
N GLN A 26 -2.06 8.20 15.45
CA GLN A 26 -3.01 8.90 16.33
C GLN A 26 -2.35 10.03 17.12
N SER A 27 -1.11 9.85 17.59
CA SER A 27 -0.38 10.91 18.29
C SER A 27 -0.26 12.17 17.43
N GLY A 28 -0.18 12.03 16.10
CA GLY A 28 -0.04 13.14 15.15
C GLY A 28 1.28 13.90 15.26
N ILE A 29 2.14 13.47 16.19
CA ILE A 29 3.42 14.10 16.54
C ILE A 29 4.47 12.99 16.48
N GLY A 30 5.53 13.21 15.70
CA GLY A 30 6.61 12.25 15.53
C GLY A 30 7.39 12.48 14.24
N GLY A 31 8.65 12.05 14.24
CA GLY A 31 9.51 12.11 13.07
C GLY A 31 9.11 11.11 11.98
N GLU A 32 9.81 11.20 10.85
CA GLU A 32 9.61 10.31 9.71
C GLU A 32 9.84 8.84 10.07
N ARG A 33 8.94 7.97 9.60
CA ARG A 33 9.10 6.52 9.64
C ARG A 33 9.10 5.93 8.25
N GLU A 34 9.78 4.81 8.10
CA GLU A 34 9.77 4.04 6.88
C GLU A 34 8.64 3.01 6.88
N LEU A 35 7.85 3.03 5.82
CA LEU A 35 6.60 2.29 5.69
C LEU A 35 6.55 1.52 4.37
N ILE A 36 5.81 0.43 4.36
CA ILE A 36 5.41 -0.31 3.18
C ILE A 36 3.90 -0.11 3.00
N VAL A 37 3.52 0.46 1.86
CA VAL A 37 2.13 0.67 1.45
C VAL A 37 1.77 -0.37 0.39
N GLU A 38 0.93 -1.33 0.77
CA GLU A 38 0.47 -2.41 -0.11
C GLU A 38 -0.67 -1.93 -1.00
N ALA A 39 -0.57 -2.17 -2.30
CA ALA A 39 -1.63 -1.87 -3.24
C ALA A 39 -2.76 -2.90 -3.19
N ARG A 40 -4.00 -2.43 -3.34
CA ARG A 40 -5.17 -3.26 -3.58
C ARG A 40 -5.23 -3.65 -5.05
N LEU A 41 -4.52 -4.74 -5.37
CA LEU A 41 -4.41 -5.25 -6.73
C LEU A 41 -5.51 -6.26 -7.06
N PRO A 42 -6.02 -6.28 -8.31
CA PRO A 42 -6.96 -7.30 -8.75
C PRO A 42 -6.35 -8.70 -8.65
N ALA A 43 -7.20 -9.69 -8.36
CA ALA A 43 -6.82 -11.09 -8.31
C ALA A 43 -6.31 -11.56 -9.68
N ARG A 44 -5.22 -12.33 -9.69
CA ARG A 44 -4.70 -12.94 -10.92
C ARG A 44 -5.71 -14.00 -11.39
N LYS A 45 -6.31 -13.79 -12.57
CA LYS A 45 -7.06 -14.84 -13.25
C LYS A 45 -6.08 -15.72 -14.01
N LEU A 46 -5.80 -16.91 -13.48
CA LEU A 46 -4.99 -17.92 -14.15
C LEU A 46 -5.91 -18.89 -14.87
N SER A 47 -5.91 -18.85 -16.20
CA SER A 47 -6.55 -19.90 -16.99
C SER A 47 -5.50 -20.97 -17.28
N VAL A 48 -5.70 -22.17 -16.73
CA VAL A 48 -4.87 -23.33 -17.02
C VAL A 48 -5.53 -24.08 -18.19
N ARG A 49 -4.87 -24.09 -19.36
CA ARG A 49 -5.24 -24.99 -20.46
C ARG A 49 -4.27 -26.16 -20.50
N GLN A 50 -4.79 -27.38 -20.37
CA GLN A 50 -4.06 -28.58 -20.76
C GLN A 50 -3.96 -28.61 -22.28
N SER A 51 -2.72 -28.54 -22.79
CA SER A 51 -2.45 -28.84 -24.20
C SER A 51 -2.24 -30.35 -24.34
N ALA A 52 -2.61 -30.91 -25.50
CA ALA A 52 -2.68 -32.36 -25.81
C ALA A 52 -1.35 -33.15 -25.72
N GLY A 53 -0.30 -32.57 -25.13
CA GLY A 53 0.96 -33.22 -24.82
C GLY A 53 1.63 -32.54 -23.62
N ARG A 54 1.27 -32.96 -22.40
CA ARG A 54 2.00 -32.77 -21.12
C ARG A 54 2.52 -31.37 -20.74
N LYS A 55 2.12 -30.27 -21.39
CA LYS A 55 2.48 -28.90 -21.01
C LYS A 55 1.24 -28.12 -20.55
N LEU A 56 1.28 -27.66 -19.30
CA LEU A 56 0.31 -26.71 -18.76
C LEU A 56 0.63 -25.34 -19.33
N LEU A 57 -0.26 -24.78 -20.16
CA LEU A 57 -0.19 -23.38 -20.56
C LEU A 57 -0.98 -22.56 -19.54
N ILE A 58 -0.27 -21.76 -18.77
CA ILE A 58 -0.85 -20.74 -17.89
C ILE A 58 -0.96 -19.46 -18.72
N GLN A 59 -2.15 -19.14 -19.21
CA GLN A 59 -2.40 -17.87 -19.92
C GLN A 59 -3.13 -16.92 -18.97
N GLY A 60 -2.42 -15.88 -18.52
CA GLY A 60 -3.05 -14.75 -17.81
C GLY A 60 -3.75 -13.84 -18.82
N ARG A 61 -5.08 -13.80 -18.84
CA ARG A 61 -5.83 -12.79 -19.61
C ARG A 61 -6.19 -11.62 -18.69
N GLY A 62 -5.64 -10.44 -18.98
CA GLY A 62 -6.00 -9.16 -18.38
C GLY A 62 -5.57 -8.98 -16.92
N SER A 63 -4.27 -9.02 -16.61
CA SER A 63 -3.85 -8.85 -15.21
C SER A 63 -2.51 -8.17 -14.98
N GLU A 64 -1.62 -8.01 -15.95
CA GLU A 64 -0.31 -7.41 -15.67
C GLU A 64 -0.30 -5.89 -15.88
N LYS A 65 -0.84 -5.43 -17.01
CA LYS A 65 -0.98 -4.00 -17.31
C LYS A 65 -1.82 -3.27 -16.24
N ASP A 66 -3.00 -3.79 -15.91
CA ASP A 66 -3.87 -3.20 -14.89
C ASP A 66 -3.23 -3.16 -13.49
N ARG A 67 -2.37 -4.15 -13.16
CA ARG A 67 -1.62 -4.15 -11.90
C ARG A 67 -0.52 -3.09 -11.90
N SER A 68 0.24 -3.01 -12.99
CA SER A 68 1.29 -2.00 -13.16
C SER A 68 0.72 -0.59 -13.19
N ASP A 69 -0.45 -0.39 -13.80
CA ASP A 69 -1.13 0.90 -13.85
C ASP A 69 -1.64 1.30 -12.45
N ARG A 70 -2.28 0.39 -11.71
CA ARG A 70 -2.66 0.64 -10.30
C ARG A 70 -1.46 0.91 -9.39
N LEU A 71 -0.34 0.23 -9.62
CA LEU A 71 0.88 0.46 -8.85
C LEU A 71 1.48 1.83 -9.14
N ARG A 72 1.47 2.27 -10.40
CA ARG A 72 1.89 3.63 -10.79
C ARG A 72 0.96 4.69 -10.23
N GLU A 73 -0.35 4.45 -10.23
CA GLU A 73 -1.33 5.34 -9.63
C GLU A 73 -1.11 5.49 -8.12
N LEU A 74 -0.88 4.37 -7.41
CA LEU A 74 -0.54 4.39 -5.99
C LEU A 74 0.75 5.15 -5.73
N TRP A 75 1.80 4.90 -6.54
CA TRP A 75 3.08 5.60 -6.41
C TRP A 75 2.90 7.11 -6.60
N ALA A 76 2.18 7.55 -7.63
CA ALA A 76 1.93 8.96 -7.89
C ALA A 76 1.15 9.63 -6.76
N LEU A 77 0.14 8.94 -6.22
CA LEU A 77 -0.64 9.41 -5.08
C LEU A 77 0.23 9.59 -3.83
N ILE A 78 1.13 8.65 -3.55
CA ILE A 78 2.07 8.76 -2.43
C ILE A 78 3.09 9.87 -2.68
N ALA A 79 3.68 9.92 -3.88
CA ALA A 79 4.70 10.92 -4.25
C ALA A 79 4.18 12.35 -4.12
N ALA A 80 2.90 12.59 -4.42
CA ALA A 80 2.28 13.91 -4.23
C ALA A 80 2.05 14.28 -2.75
N ALA A 81 2.05 13.31 -1.85
CA ALA A 81 1.72 13.50 -0.44
C ALA A 81 2.95 13.68 0.48
N VAL A 82 4.12 13.20 0.04
CA VAL A 82 5.34 13.10 0.85
C VAL A 82 6.48 13.96 0.30
N ALA A 83 7.41 14.37 1.17
CA ALA A 83 8.61 15.08 0.74
C ALA A 83 9.69 14.18 0.11
N THR A 84 9.77 12.91 0.54
CA THR A 84 10.80 11.97 0.08
C THR A 84 10.26 11.07 -1.03
N GLU A 85 10.97 10.96 -2.15
CA GLU A 85 10.55 10.14 -3.28
C GLU A 85 10.28 8.67 -2.85
N PRO A 86 9.06 8.15 -3.10
CA PRO A 86 8.73 6.78 -2.76
C PRO A 86 9.39 5.77 -3.72
N VAL A 87 9.66 4.57 -3.24
CA VAL A 87 10.28 3.48 -4.02
C VAL A 87 9.24 2.44 -4.39
N LEU A 88 9.12 2.14 -5.68
CA LEU A 88 8.19 1.14 -6.18
C LEU A 88 8.70 -0.29 -5.99
N LEU A 89 7.92 -1.14 -5.31
CA LEU A 89 8.22 -2.55 -5.09
C LEU A 89 7.32 -3.43 -5.96
N ASN A 90 7.60 -3.46 -7.27
CA ASN A 90 6.75 -4.12 -8.28
C ASN A 90 6.40 -5.58 -7.94
N SER A 91 7.39 -6.39 -7.57
CA SER A 91 7.17 -7.81 -7.25
C SER A 91 6.34 -8.03 -5.98
N ALA A 92 6.40 -7.08 -5.03
CA ALA A 92 5.63 -7.12 -3.79
C ALA A 92 4.23 -6.50 -3.94
N GLY A 93 3.98 -5.79 -5.05
CA GLY A 93 2.74 -5.03 -5.22
C GLY A 93 2.60 -3.91 -4.20
N ALA A 94 3.70 -3.24 -3.89
CA ALA A 94 3.75 -2.24 -2.81
C ALA A 94 4.64 -1.04 -3.18
N VAL A 95 4.59 -0.01 -2.34
CA VAL A 95 5.46 1.18 -2.39
C VAL A 95 6.11 1.34 -1.02
N ALA A 96 7.45 1.46 -0.99
CA ALA A 96 8.18 1.85 0.20
C ALA A 96 8.26 3.37 0.27
N VAL A 97 8.03 3.95 1.45
CA VAL A 97 8.02 5.40 1.62
C VAL A 97 8.52 5.78 3.00
N ARG A 98 9.18 6.94 3.08
CA ARG A 98 9.52 7.59 4.34
C ARG A 98 8.58 8.78 4.52
N ALA A 99 7.80 8.77 5.60
CA ALA A 99 6.74 9.75 5.82
C ALA A 99 6.52 10.04 7.31
N THR A 100 6.07 11.26 7.60
CA THR A 100 5.55 11.71 8.89
C THR A 100 4.10 11.26 9.09
N PRO A 101 3.55 11.29 10.31
CA PRO A 101 2.14 10.96 10.54
C PRO A 101 1.17 11.81 9.71
N VAL A 102 1.51 13.10 9.54
CA VAL A 102 0.69 14.06 8.80
C VAL A 102 0.62 13.69 7.33
N GLU A 103 1.74 13.29 6.71
CA GLU A 103 1.77 12.88 5.32
C GLU A 103 1.03 11.55 5.11
N VAL A 104 1.18 10.58 6.02
CA VAL A 104 0.46 9.31 5.93
C VAL A 104 -1.04 9.51 5.94
N ARG A 105 -1.54 10.41 6.79
CA ARG A 105 -2.98 10.74 6.84
C ARG A 105 -3.53 11.28 5.51
N LYS A 106 -2.70 11.91 4.67
CA LYS A 106 -3.13 12.42 3.34
C LYS A 106 -3.49 11.30 2.37
N PHE A 107 -2.84 10.13 2.48
CA PHE A 107 -3.05 9.02 1.55
C PHE A 107 -3.72 7.78 2.16
N ALA A 108 -3.72 7.62 3.48
CA ALA A 108 -4.19 6.40 4.15
C ALA A 108 -5.65 6.03 3.87
N GLY A 109 -6.50 7.01 3.51
CA GLY A 109 -7.89 6.77 3.13
C GLY A 109 -8.10 6.32 1.67
N SER A 110 -7.04 6.19 0.88
CA SER A 110 -7.16 5.87 -0.54
C SER A 110 -7.70 4.44 -0.77
N PRO A 111 -8.67 4.25 -1.68
CA PRO A 111 -9.18 2.92 -2.04
C PRO A 111 -8.13 2.04 -2.75
N LEU A 112 -7.03 2.65 -3.21
CA LEU A 112 -5.89 1.95 -3.81
C LEU A 112 -5.06 1.20 -2.75
N ILE A 113 -5.21 1.54 -1.47
CA ILE A 113 -4.40 0.96 -0.40
C ILE A 113 -5.11 -0.25 0.17
N ARG A 114 -4.37 -1.36 0.24
CA ARG A 114 -4.76 -2.55 0.97
C ARG A 114 -4.34 -2.44 2.43
N ALA A 115 -3.07 -2.12 2.67
CA ALA A 115 -2.51 -2.03 4.01
C ALA A 115 -1.30 -1.08 4.06
N ILE A 116 -1.02 -0.52 5.24
CA ILE A 116 0.18 0.26 5.56
C ILE A 116 0.87 -0.43 6.73
N ARG A 117 2.15 -0.74 6.58
CA ARG A 117 2.94 -1.45 7.60
C ARG A 117 4.28 -0.77 7.84
N PRO A 118 4.86 -0.89 9.05
CA PRO A 118 6.23 -0.45 9.26
C PRO A 118 7.22 -1.29 8.46
N ASN A 119 8.22 -0.64 7.86
CA ASN A 119 9.32 -1.34 7.19
C ASN A 119 10.37 -1.82 8.20
N ARG A 120 10.07 -2.92 8.91
CA ARG A 120 10.92 -3.43 10.00
C ARG A 120 12.28 -3.97 9.55
N ARG A 121 12.46 -4.27 8.26
CA ARG A 121 13.73 -4.82 7.75
C ARG A 121 14.79 -3.75 7.47
N LEU A 122 14.39 -2.54 7.07
CA LEU A 122 15.31 -1.44 6.82
C LEU A 122 15.65 -0.62 8.08
N ALA A 123 14.79 -0.68 9.11
CA ALA A 123 15.07 -0.09 10.42
C ALA A 123 16.31 -0.68 11.15
N ARG A 124 16.81 -1.85 10.73
CA ARG A 124 18.02 -2.50 11.31
C ARG A 124 19.30 -2.26 10.53
N ALA A 125 19.23 -1.62 9.37
CA ALA A 125 20.36 -1.46 8.46
C ALA A 125 21.02 -0.07 8.55
N ARG A 126 20.71 0.70 9.60
CA ARG A 126 21.29 2.02 9.87
C ARG A 126 21.86 2.08 11.27
#